data_AF-A0A388NMX1-F1
#
_entry.id   AF-A0A388NMX1-F1
#
_cell.length_a   1.000
_cell.length_b   1.000
_cell.length_c   1.000
_cell.angle_alpha   90.00
_cell.angle_beta   90.00
_cell.angle_gamma   90.00
#
_symmetry.space_group_name_H-M   'P 1'
#
loop_
_entity.id
_entity.type
_entity.pdbx_description
1 polymer ?
#
loop_
_entity_poly.entity_id
_entity_poly.type
_entity_poly.pdbx_seq_one_letter_code
_entity_poly.pdbx_strand_id
1 'polypeptide(L)'
;MFPFELKVVSIPVKNNFRAIKNREIALFQGPEGWSEFSPFLEYSSNESAIWLKAAIEAATKPAPKPIRDRVEVNATLPNVKAEEVASILKGFPRLYNRQNKNK
;
A
#
# COMPACT_ATOMS: atom_id res chain seq x y z
N MET A 1 -9.98 25.10 -5.91
CA MET A 1 -9.74 24.09 -6.97
C MET A 1 -8.46 23.36 -6.62
N PHE A 2 -8.41 22.03 -6.78
CA PHE A 2 -7.19 21.26 -6.52
C PHE A 2 -6.13 21.62 -7.58
N PRO A 3 -4.91 22.03 -7.19
CA PRO A 3 -3.97 22.67 -8.12
C PRO A 3 -3.11 21.68 -8.92
N PHE A 4 -3.23 20.37 -8.68
CA PHE A 4 -2.41 19.34 -9.31
C PHE A 4 -3.20 18.55 -10.34
N GLU A 5 -2.53 18.11 -11.40
CA GLU A 5 -3.08 17.16 -12.35
C GLU A 5 -3.33 15.82 -11.66
N LEU A 6 -4.50 15.23 -11.92
CA LEU A 6 -4.95 13.99 -11.29
C LEU A 6 -5.09 12.90 -12.33
N LYS A 7 -4.50 11.73 -12.08
CA LYS A 7 -4.69 10.52 -12.87
C LYS A 7 -5.27 9.41 -12.00
N VAL A 8 -6.39 8.86 -12.41
CA VAL A 8 -7.02 7.73 -11.72
C VAL A 8 -6.60 6.41 -12.38
N VAL A 9 -6.21 5.44 -11.57
CA VAL A 9 -5.86 4.08 -12.00
C VAL A 9 -6.63 3.06 -11.18
N SER A 10 -6.84 1.87 -11.76
CA SER A 10 -7.43 0.71 -11.09
C SER A 10 -6.52 -0.49 -11.30
N ILE A 11 -6.05 -1.10 -10.21
CA ILE A 11 -5.05 -2.17 -10.24
C ILE A 11 -5.67 -3.44 -9.63
N PRO A 12 -5.69 -4.58 -10.33
CA PRO A 12 -6.20 -5.83 -9.77
C PRO A 12 -5.30 -6.33 -8.63
N VAL A 13 -5.90 -6.79 -7.53
CA VAL A 13 -5.14 -7.42 -6.44
C VAL A 13 -4.86 -8.88 -6.77
N LYS A 14 -3.70 -9.39 -6.34
CA LYS A 14 -3.32 -10.79 -6.59
C LYS A 14 -4.19 -11.79 -5.83
N ASN A 15 -4.51 -11.45 -4.58
CA ASN A 15 -5.30 -12.26 -3.67
C ASN A 15 -6.41 -11.39 -3.09
N ASN A 16 -7.60 -11.95 -2.90
CA ASN A 16 -8.70 -11.23 -2.25
C ASN A 16 -8.30 -10.87 -0.82
N PHE A 17 -8.04 -9.59 -0.59
CA PHE A 17 -7.80 -9.01 0.72
C PHE A 17 -8.92 -8.02 0.99
N ARG A 18 -9.59 -8.10 2.14
CA ARG A 18 -10.76 -7.26 2.47
C ARG A 18 -11.87 -7.26 1.40
N ALA A 19 -12.05 -8.38 0.70
CA ALA A 19 -13.03 -8.53 -0.38
C ALA A 19 -12.89 -7.55 -1.57
N ILE A 20 -11.79 -6.80 -1.68
CA ILE A 20 -11.52 -5.96 -2.85
C ILE A 20 -10.87 -6.80 -3.96
N LYS A 21 -11.33 -6.60 -5.21
CA LYS A 21 -10.73 -7.20 -6.41
C LYS A 21 -9.80 -6.23 -7.16
N ASN A 22 -10.06 -4.94 -7.02
CA ASN A 22 -9.24 -3.88 -7.58
C ASN A 22 -8.96 -2.83 -6.50
N ARG A 23 -7.77 -2.22 -6.57
CA ARG A 23 -7.43 -1.02 -5.82
C ARG A 23 -7.49 0.17 -6.76
N GLU A 24 -8.43 1.07 -6.48
CA GLU A 24 -8.57 2.35 -7.18
C GLU A 24 -7.74 3.41 -6.47
N ILE A 25 -7.00 4.19 -7.25
CA ILE A 25 -6.01 5.14 -6.77
C ILE A 25 -6.11 6.40 -7.61
N ALA A 26 -6.19 7.56 -6.95
CA ALA A 26 -6.00 8.85 -7.59
C ALA A 26 -4.56 9.33 -7.32
N LEU A 27 -3.76 9.41 -8.39
CA LEU A 27 -2.35 9.83 -8.35
C LEU A 27 -2.23 11.29 -8.76
N PHE A 28 -1.36 12.02 -8.08
CA PHE A 28 -0.99 13.38 -8.45
C PHE A 28 0.45 13.66 -8.05
N GLN A 29 1.08 14.62 -8.73
CA GLN A 29 2.43 15.08 -8.43
C GLN A 29 2.40 16.53 -7.93
N GLY A 30 2.93 16.74 -6.73
CA GLY A 30 3.17 18.07 -6.18
C GLY A 30 4.65 18.43 -6.18
N PRO A 31 5.02 19.58 -5.57
CA PRO A 31 6.40 20.07 -5.52
C PRO A 31 7.40 19.10 -4.87
N GLU A 32 6.94 18.23 -3.96
CA GLU A 32 7.78 17.27 -3.23
C GLU A 32 7.68 15.85 -3.80
N GLY A 33 6.98 15.68 -4.92
CA GLY A 33 6.91 14.42 -5.66
C GLY A 33 5.50 13.86 -5.81
N TRP A 34 5.44 12.57 -6.13
CA TRP A 34 4.20 11.83 -6.36
C TRP A 34 3.54 11.43 -5.05
N SER A 35 2.21 11.47 -5.04
CA SER A 35 1.39 11.00 -3.94
C SER A 35 0.15 10.28 -4.42
N GLU A 36 -0.47 9.55 -3.49
CA GLU A 36 -1.61 8.68 -3.69
C GLU A 36 -2.75 9.07 -2.75
N PHE A 37 -3.93 9.28 -3.33
CA PHE A 37 -5.20 9.31 -2.61
C PHE A 37 -6.01 8.06 -2.96
N SER A 38 -6.11 7.16 -1.97
CA SER A 38 -6.71 5.84 -2.14
C SER A 38 -7.51 5.42 -0.90
N PRO A 39 -8.57 6.16 -0.50
CA PRO A 39 -9.49 5.68 0.54
C PRO A 39 -10.25 4.46 0.03
N PHE A 40 -10.71 3.60 0.95
CA PHE A 40 -11.62 2.53 0.56
C PHE A 40 -12.99 3.10 0.13
N LEU A 41 -13.68 2.41 -0.79
CA LEU A 41 -14.93 2.93 -1.38
C LEU A 41 -16.06 3.04 -0.36
N GLU A 42 -16.01 2.25 0.71
CA GLU A 42 -16.97 2.32 1.81
C GLU A 42 -16.80 3.55 2.72
N TYR A 43 -15.68 4.28 2.62
CA TYR A 43 -15.45 5.44 3.47
C TYR A 43 -16.22 6.66 2.98
N SER A 44 -16.91 7.31 3.91
CA SER A 44 -17.57 8.60 3.67
C SER A 44 -16.56 9.69 3.30
N SER A 45 -17.07 10.82 2.79
CA SER A 45 -16.23 12.00 2.52
C SER A 45 -15.50 12.49 3.77
N ASN A 46 -16.11 12.39 4.94
CA ASN A 46 -15.52 12.82 6.21
C ASN A 46 -14.33 11.93 6.61
N GLU A 47 -14.48 10.61 6.48
CA GLU A 47 -13.39 9.66 6.74
C GLU A 47 -12.28 9.80 5.70
N SER A 48 -12.65 9.98 4.43
CA SER A 48 -11.73 10.15 3.32
C SER A 48 -10.97 11.48 3.36
N ALA A 49 -11.47 12.50 4.06
CA ALA A 49 -10.79 13.79 4.17
C ALA A 49 -9.40 13.66 4.82
N ILE A 50 -9.24 12.75 5.78
CA ILE A 50 -7.94 12.49 6.44
C ILE A 50 -6.96 11.87 5.44
N TRP A 51 -7.43 10.95 4.59
CA TRP A 51 -6.64 10.36 3.52
C TRP A 51 -6.20 11.41 2.51
N LEU A 52 -7.09 12.31 2.11
CA LEU A 52 -6.76 13.40 1.18
C LEU A 52 -5.74 14.37 1.79
N LYS A 53 -5.89 14.70 3.07
CA LYS A 53 -4.92 15.53 3.80
C LYS A 53 -3.52 14.90 3.80
N ALA A 54 -3.42 13.61 4.09
CA ALA A 54 -2.15 12.88 4.05
C ALA A 54 -1.55 12.83 2.63
N ALA A 55 -2.38 12.61 1.62
CA ALA A 55 -1.95 12.59 0.23
C ALA A 55 -1.38 13.96 -0.20
N ILE A 56 -2.07 15.05 0.15
CA ILE A 56 -1.58 16.41 -0.12
C ILE A 56 -0.27 16.67 0.61
N GLU A 57 -0.18 16.32 1.89
CA GLU A 57 1.04 16.48 2.67
C GLU A 57 2.23 15.76 2.02
N ALA A 58 2.07 14.49 1.64
CA ALA A 58 3.14 13.72 1.00
C ALA A 58 3.58 14.30 -0.36
N ALA A 59 2.68 14.95 -1.10
CA ALA A 59 3.01 15.60 -2.37
C ALA A 59 3.66 16.98 -2.22
N THR A 60 3.51 17.64 -1.06
CA THR A 60 3.77 19.08 -0.91
C THR A 60 4.71 19.44 0.23
N LYS A 61 5.00 18.51 1.15
CA LYS A 61 5.95 18.71 2.24
C LYS A 61 7.12 17.74 2.11
N PRO A 62 8.34 18.21 2.39
CA PRO A 62 9.50 17.34 2.44
C PRO A 62 9.27 16.17 3.40
N ALA A 63 9.65 14.97 2.98
CA ALA A 63 9.63 13.82 3.87
C ALA A 63 10.53 14.05 5.09
N PRO A 64 10.14 13.58 6.29
CA PRO A 64 11.02 13.65 7.46
C PRO A 64 12.36 12.98 7.19
N LYS A 65 13.45 13.52 7.75
CA LYS A 65 14.79 12.96 7.59
C LYS A 65 14.81 11.50 8.11
N PRO A 66 15.14 10.50 7.26
CA PRO A 66 15.25 9.13 7.69
C PRO A 66 16.34 8.97 8.75
N ILE A 67 16.05 8.21 9.80
CA ILE A 67 17.04 7.83 10.85
C ILE A 67 17.65 6.44 10.63
N ARG A 68 17.22 5.75 9.57
CA ARG A 68 17.73 4.44 9.15
C ARG A 68 17.51 4.27 7.65
N ASP A 69 18.42 3.56 7.00
CA ASP A 69 18.34 3.31 5.55
C ASP A 69 17.42 2.13 5.22
N ARG A 70 17.09 1.28 6.19
CA ARG A 70 16.27 0.07 6.01
C ARG A 70 15.30 -0.12 7.17
N VAL A 71 14.10 -0.58 6.86
CA VAL A 71 13.05 -0.97 7.81
C VAL A 71 12.75 -2.46 7.59
N GLU A 72 12.79 -3.26 8.65
CA GLU A 72 12.36 -4.66 8.56
C GLU A 72 10.84 -4.71 8.40
N VAL A 73 10.36 -5.61 7.54
CA VAL A 73 8.94 -5.79 7.23
C VAL A 73 8.52 -7.23 7.43
N ASN A 74 7.27 -7.45 7.86
CA ASN A 74 6.66 -8.77 7.90
C ASN A 74 6.07 -9.15 6.53
N ALA A 75 5.83 -10.45 6.32
CA ALA A 75 4.96 -10.90 5.23
C ALA A 75 3.49 -10.68 5.63
N THR A 76 2.67 -10.29 4.66
CA THR A 76 1.22 -10.25 4.80
C THR A 76 0.64 -11.48 4.13
N LEU A 77 0.06 -12.38 4.94
CA LEU A 77 -0.63 -13.56 4.44
C LEU A 77 -2.12 -13.24 4.26
N PRO A 78 -2.68 -13.39 3.05
CA PRO A 78 -4.12 -13.30 2.84
C PRO A 78 -4.83 -14.55 3.40
N ASN A 79 -6.16 -14.50 3.45
CA ASN A 79 -6.96 -15.65 3.83
C ASN A 79 -6.93 -16.70 2.71
N VAL A 80 -6.02 -17.68 2.83
CA VAL A 80 -5.75 -18.74 1.84
C VAL A 80 -5.69 -20.11 2.53
N LYS A 81 -5.71 -21.19 1.77
CA LYS A 81 -5.56 -22.53 2.35
C LYS A 81 -4.14 -22.75 2.84
N ALA A 82 -3.97 -23.65 3.82
CA ALA A 82 -2.68 -23.91 4.45
C ALA A 82 -1.60 -24.36 3.46
N GLU A 83 -2.00 -25.10 2.42
CA GLU A 83 -1.11 -25.63 1.39
C GLU A 83 -0.53 -24.51 0.51
N GLU A 84 -1.20 -23.36 0.42
CA GLU A 84 -0.79 -22.21 -0.40
C GLU A 84 0.24 -21.30 0.32
N VAL A 85 0.35 -21.42 1.65
CA VAL A 85 1.22 -20.57 2.48
C VAL A 85 2.67 -20.65 2.03
N ALA A 86 3.19 -21.86 1.80
CA ALA A 86 4.57 -22.05 1.36
C ALA A 86 4.85 -21.38 0.01
N SER A 87 3.85 -21.35 -0.90
CA SER A 87 3.96 -20.69 -2.19
C SER A 87 4.04 -19.17 -2.04
N ILE A 88 3.19 -18.57 -1.20
CA ILE A 88 3.19 -17.12 -0.94
C ILE A 88 4.50 -16.69 -0.26
N LEU A 89 4.99 -17.47 0.71
CA LEU A 89 6.22 -17.14 1.44
C LEU A 89 7.46 -17.16 0.54
N LYS A 90 7.46 -17.86 -0.62
CA LYS A 90 8.57 -17.76 -1.60
C LYS A 90 8.79 -16.33 -2.10
N GLY A 91 7.76 -15.48 -2.11
CA GLY A 91 7.88 -14.05 -2.40
C GLY A 91 8.61 -13.24 -1.32
N PHE A 92 8.88 -13.86 -0.17
CA PHE A 92 9.55 -13.26 0.99
C PHE A 92 10.77 -14.13 1.39
N PRO A 93 11.88 -14.10 0.64
CA PRO A 93 12.98 -15.07 0.77
C PRO A 93 13.57 -15.19 2.18
N ARG A 94 13.66 -14.08 2.92
CA ARG A 94 14.16 -14.08 4.30
C ARG A 94 13.27 -14.88 5.25
N LEU A 95 11.95 -14.81 5.07
CA LEU A 95 10.97 -15.52 5.89
C LEU A 95 10.84 -16.99 5.48
N TYR A 96 10.82 -17.26 4.17
CA TYR A 96 10.78 -18.63 3.64
C TYR A 96 11.94 -19.49 4.15
N ASN A 97 13.16 -18.96 4.09
CA ASN A 97 14.36 -19.68 4.54
C ASN A 97 14.36 -19.94 6.05
N ARG A 98 13.70 -19.09 6.84
CA ARG A 98 13.59 -19.29 8.29
C ARG A 98 12.61 -20.40 8.66
N GLN A 99 11.49 -20.53 7.93
CA GLN A 99 10.55 -21.63 8.16
C GLN A 99 11.15 -23.00 7.77
N ASN A 100 11.91 -23.06 6.69
CA ASN A 100 12.51 -24.32 6.22
C ASN A 100 13.77 -24.75 7.00
N LYS A 101 14.35 -23.87 7.83
CA LYS A 101 15.43 -24.24 8.76
C LYS A 101 14.94 -24.89 10.05
N ASN A 102 13.64 -24.80 10.34
CA ASN A 102 13.01 -25.35 11.55
C ASN A 102 12.15 -26.61 11.26
N LYS A 103 12.28 -27.19 10.07
CA LYS A 103 11.76 -28.51 9.70
C LYS A 103 12.93 -29.45 9.54
#